data_AF-A0A9N9I9Y1-F1
#
_entry.id   AF-A0A9N9I9Y1-F1
#
_cell.length_a   1.000
_cell.length_b   1.000
_cell.length_c   1.000
_cell.angle_alpha   90.00
_cell.angle_beta   90.00
_cell.angle_gamma   90.00
#
_symmetry.space_group_name_H-M   'P 1'
#
loop_
_entity.id
_entity.type
_entity.pdbx_description
1 polymer ?
#
loop_
_entity_poly.entity_id
_entity_poly.type
_entity_poly.pdbx_seq_one_letter_code
_entity_poly.pdbx_strand_id
1 'polypeptide(L)'
;MSLLPPSSGCFVSREALIQHVQEHAFSNRYTNANHNHEALEDMSGHPSSRRLSIEEQQKVQQMSASGIRPREMLSTLRQNNPNLAAISKTVYNTLDKLKRNYLQGRIPIQALFDELKEKNFEYD
;
A
#
# COMPACT_ATOMS: atom_id res chain seq x y z
N MET A 1 28.19 1.57 -5.96
CA MET A 1 28.74 0.76 -7.08
C MET A 1 28.12 1.27 -8.37
N SER A 2 28.94 1.75 -9.31
CA SER A 2 28.46 2.17 -10.64
C SER A 2 28.31 0.94 -11.54
N LEU A 3 27.10 0.74 -12.06
CA LEU A 3 26.79 -0.31 -13.03
C LEU A 3 27.18 0.19 -14.43
N LEU A 4 28.40 -0.09 -14.85
CA LEU A 4 28.84 0.24 -16.21
C LEU A 4 28.16 -0.70 -17.20
N PRO A 5 27.67 -0.21 -18.34
CA PRO A 5 27.07 -1.05 -19.35
C PRO A 5 28.12 -1.96 -20.01
N PRO A 6 27.72 -3.15 -20.51
CA PRO A 6 28.59 -4.00 -21.32
C PRO A 6 29.19 -3.26 -22.51
N SER A 7 30.40 -3.66 -22.91
CA SER A 7 31.01 -3.17 -24.14
C SER A 7 30.08 -3.42 -25.32
N SER A 8 29.99 -2.43 -26.21
CA SER A 8 29.19 -2.55 -27.42
C SER A 8 29.77 -3.62 -28.34
N GLY A 9 28.92 -4.49 -28.88
CA GLY A 9 29.30 -5.59 -29.75
C GLY A 9 28.28 -5.80 -30.89
N CYS A 10 28.72 -6.46 -31.96
CA CYS A 10 27.85 -6.92 -33.04
C CYS A 10 27.62 -8.42 -32.86
N PHE A 11 26.35 -8.84 -32.74
CA PHE A 11 25.98 -10.21 -32.39
C PHE A 11 25.31 -10.90 -33.56
N VAL A 12 25.77 -12.10 -33.88
CA VAL A 12 25.27 -12.92 -35.00
C VAL A 12 23.97 -13.66 -34.67
N SER A 13 23.60 -13.75 -33.40
CA SER A 13 22.34 -14.36 -32.93
C SER A 13 21.90 -13.80 -31.57
N ARG A 14 20.63 -14.06 -31.21
CA ARG A 14 20.07 -13.68 -29.91
C ARG A 14 20.79 -14.39 -28.77
N GLU A 15 21.20 -15.63 -28.97
CA GLU A 15 21.92 -16.44 -28.00
C GLU A 15 23.30 -15.84 -27.70
N ALA A 16 24.01 -15.38 -28.74
CA ALA A 16 25.30 -14.70 -28.60
C ALA A 16 25.19 -13.39 -27.81
N LEU A 17 24.12 -12.62 -28.03
CA LEU A 17 23.84 -11.41 -27.25
C LEU A 17 23.58 -11.74 -25.77
N ILE A 18 22.78 -12.77 -25.49
CA ILE A 18 22.46 -13.18 -24.11
C ILE A 18 23.72 -13.63 -23.38
N GLN A 19 24.55 -14.44 -24.04
CA GLN A 19 25.81 -14.93 -23.48
C GLN A 19 26.76 -13.76 -23.15
N HIS A 20 26.94 -12.80 -24.07
CA HIS A 20 27.77 -11.61 -23.83
C HIS A 20 27.29 -10.78 -22.62
N VAL A 21 25.98 -10.58 -22.49
CA VAL A 21 25.39 -9.84 -21.36
C VAL A 21 25.59 -10.60 -20.04
N GLN A 22 25.42 -11.93 -20.06
CA GLN A 22 25.60 -12.78 -18.88
C GLN A 22 27.06 -12.82 -18.42
N GLU A 23 28.01 -12.97 -19.35
CA GLU A 23 29.44 -12.96 -19.06
C GLU A 23 29.89 -11.60 -18.47
N HIS A 24 29.40 -10.50 -19.04
CA HIS A 24 29.66 -9.17 -18.51
C HIS A 24 29.07 -8.97 -17.11
N ALA A 25 27.85 -9.43 -16.88
CA ALA A 25 27.19 -9.34 -15.58
C ALA A 25 27.89 -10.18 -14.50
N PHE A 26 28.36 -11.38 -14.87
CA PHE A 26 29.13 -12.25 -13.99
C PHE A 26 30.51 -11.67 -13.66
N SER A 27 31.24 -11.21 -14.69
CA SER A 27 32.57 -10.62 -14.54
C SER A 27 32.57 -9.41 -13.61
N ASN A 28 31.55 -8.55 -13.73
CA ASN A 28 31.41 -7.37 -12.88
C ASN A 28 30.69 -7.63 -11.55
N ARG A 29 30.40 -8.89 -11.22
CA ARG A 29 29.69 -9.30 -9.98
C ARG A 29 28.35 -8.59 -9.79
N TYR A 30 27.68 -8.24 -10.89
CA TYR A 30 26.35 -7.64 -10.87
C TYR A 30 25.27 -8.64 -10.46
N THR A 31 25.57 -9.93 -10.58
CA THR A 31 24.71 -11.03 -10.19
C THR A 31 25.30 -11.76 -9.00
N ASN A 32 24.80 -11.47 -7.79
CA ASN A 32 24.57 -12.58 -6.87
C ASN A 32 23.39 -13.35 -7.46
N ALA A 33 23.50 -14.66 -7.65
CA ALA A 33 22.51 -15.45 -8.42
C ALA A 33 21.08 -15.39 -7.84
N ASN A 34 20.92 -14.87 -6.61
CA ASN A 34 19.62 -14.63 -5.99
C ASN A 34 19.12 -13.18 -6.10
N HIS A 35 19.95 -12.14 -5.98
CA HIS A 35 19.51 -10.74 -5.91
C HIS A 35 20.57 -9.75 -6.45
N ASN A 36 20.12 -8.65 -7.06
CA ASN A 36 20.95 -7.56 -7.62
C ASN A 36 21.20 -6.38 -6.66
N HIS A 37 20.77 -6.51 -5.40
CA HIS A 37 21.00 -5.55 -4.33
C HIS A 37 21.02 -6.31 -3.00
N GLU A 38 21.65 -5.71 -1.98
CA GLU A 38 21.51 -6.19 -0.60
C GLU A 38 20.06 -6.00 -0.16
N ALA A 39 19.57 -6.89 0.71
CA ALA A 39 18.23 -6.74 1.26
C ALA A 39 18.10 -5.37 1.93
N LEU A 40 17.02 -4.64 1.64
CA LEU A 40 16.73 -3.42 2.38
C LEU A 40 16.54 -3.75 3.86
N GLU A 41 17.40 -3.19 4.71
CA GLU A 41 17.25 -3.27 6.16
C GLU A 41 16.09 -2.40 6.64
N ASP A 42 15.88 -1.24 6.00
CA ASP A 42 14.78 -0.36 6.30
C ASP A 42 13.53 -0.67 5.44
N MET A 43 12.56 -1.30 6.08
CA MET A 43 11.25 -1.59 5.49
C MET A 43 10.25 -0.42 5.63
N SER A 44 10.62 0.72 6.22
CA SER A 44 9.70 1.85 6.48
C SER A 44 9.02 2.38 5.21
N GLY A 45 9.72 2.32 4.06
CA GLY A 45 9.19 2.70 2.76
C GLY A 45 8.15 1.72 2.19
N HIS A 46 8.15 0.47 2.65
CA HIS A 46 7.29 -0.58 2.10
C HIS A 46 5.83 -0.39 2.54
N PRO A 47 4.84 -0.53 1.64
CA PRO A 47 3.43 -0.34 1.97
C PRO A 47 2.91 -1.22 3.12
N SER A 48 3.49 -2.42 3.33
CA SER A 48 3.09 -3.30 4.44
C SER A 48 3.42 -2.70 5.80
N SER A 49 4.53 -1.98 5.92
CA SER A 49 4.98 -1.34 7.17
C SER A 49 4.08 -0.18 7.59
N ARG A 50 3.27 0.33 6.65
CA ARG A 50 2.29 1.40 6.89
C ARG A 50 0.88 0.89 7.19
N ARG A 51 0.69 -0.44 7.31
CA ARG A 51 -0.63 -1.01 7.59
C ARG A 51 -1.03 -0.71 9.04
N LEU A 52 -2.25 -0.23 9.21
CA LEU A 52 -2.83 -0.07 10.54
C LEU A 52 -3.13 -1.44 11.14
N SER A 53 -2.83 -1.59 12.43
CA SER A 53 -3.28 -2.74 13.23
C SER A 53 -4.81 -2.81 13.29
N ILE A 54 -5.36 -3.94 13.75
CA ILE A 54 -6.81 -4.08 13.93
C ILE A 54 -7.34 -3.03 14.93
N GLU A 55 -6.61 -2.80 16.02
CA GLU A 55 -6.95 -1.81 17.04
C GLU A 55 -6.95 -0.38 16.47
N GLU A 56 -5.94 -0.05 15.66
CA GLU A 56 -5.84 1.26 15.00
C GLU A 56 -6.99 1.46 14.00
N GLN A 57 -7.39 0.41 13.27
CA GLN A 57 -8.55 0.45 12.36
C GLN A 57 -9.86 0.68 13.13
N GLN A 58 -10.05 0.01 14.27
CA GLN A 58 -11.20 0.22 15.15
C GLN A 58 -11.25 1.67 15.67
N LYS A 59 -10.09 2.23 16.03
CA LYS A 59 -10.00 3.63 16.46
C LYS A 59 -10.37 4.60 15.34
N VAL A 60 -9.94 4.34 14.10
CA VAL A 60 -10.39 5.11 12.92
C VAL A 60 -11.90 5.02 12.75
N GLN A 61 -12.50 3.85 12.92
CA GLN A 61 -13.95 3.67 12.82
C GLN A 61 -14.70 4.50 13.89
N GLN A 62 -14.24 4.44 15.14
CA GLN A 62 -14.82 5.22 16.25
C GLN A 62 -14.72 6.73 15.97
N MET A 63 -13.54 7.23 15.60
CA MET A 63 -13.34 8.65 15.27
C MET A 63 -14.21 9.09 14.09
N SER A 64 -14.39 8.22 13.08
CA SER A 64 -15.27 8.49 11.95
C SER A 64 -16.74 8.60 12.38
N ALA A 65 -17.20 7.72 13.26
CA ALA A 65 -18.56 7.78 13.80
C ALA A 65 -18.79 9.04 14.64
N SER A 66 -17.75 9.55 15.31
CA SER A 66 -17.78 10.82 16.05
C SER A 66 -17.59 12.07 15.18
N GLY A 67 -17.46 11.93 13.85
CA GLY A 67 -17.32 13.06 12.93
C GLY A 67 -15.95 13.75 12.93
N ILE A 68 -14.91 13.12 13.49
CA ILE A 68 -13.55 13.67 13.51
C ILE A 68 -12.99 13.69 12.08
N ARG A 69 -12.21 14.72 11.73
CA ARG A 69 -11.67 14.85 10.36
C ARG A 69 -10.49 13.90 10.15
N PRO A 70 -10.30 13.32 8.94
CA PRO A 70 -9.20 12.38 8.68
C PRO A 70 -7.79 12.91 9.00
N ARG A 71 -7.56 14.23 8.87
CA ARG A 71 -6.30 14.87 9.24
C ARG A 71 -6.02 14.78 10.74
N GLU A 72 -7.06 14.97 11.56
CA GLU A 72 -6.99 14.89 13.02
C GLU A 72 -6.83 13.43 13.47
N MET A 73 -7.52 12.51 12.79
CA MET A 73 -7.38 11.07 13.06
C MET A 73 -5.93 10.60 12.99
N LEU A 74 -5.17 11.02 11.97
CA LEU A 74 -3.76 10.65 11.85
C LEU A 74 -2.92 11.20 13.01
N SER A 75 -3.20 12.43 13.44
CA SER A 75 -2.54 13.05 14.59
C SER A 75 -2.82 12.25 15.87
N THR A 76 -4.08 11.92 16.12
CA THR A 76 -4.49 11.09 17.26
C THR A 76 -3.84 9.71 17.21
N LEU A 77 -3.78 9.06 16.04
CA LEU A 77 -3.11 7.76 15.91
C LEU A 77 -1.63 7.84 16.27
N ARG A 78 -0.91 8.88 15.80
CA ARG A 78 0.51 9.09 16.13
C ARG A 78 0.76 9.47 17.58
N GLN A 79 -0.17 10.18 18.22
CA GLN A 79 -0.08 10.45 19.67
C GLN A 79 -0.17 9.18 20.50
N ASN A 80 -0.99 8.21 20.07
CA ASN A 80 -1.09 6.91 20.76
C ASN A 80 0.09 5.98 20.41
N ASN A 81 0.57 6.03 19.17
CA ASN A 81 1.68 5.22 18.68
C ASN A 81 2.71 6.11 17.94
N PRO A 82 3.74 6.61 18.63
CA PRO A 82 4.77 7.47 18.02
C PRO A 82 5.56 6.80 16.89
N ASN A 83 5.63 5.46 16.88
CA ASN A 83 6.33 4.68 15.88
C ASN A 83 5.47 4.37 14.64
N LEU A 84 4.25 4.94 14.57
CA LEU A 84 3.33 4.67 13.48
C LEU A 84 3.82 5.27 12.15
N ALA A 85 4.21 4.41 11.22
CA ALA A 85 4.63 4.78 9.86
C ALA A 85 3.48 5.19 8.91
N ALA A 86 2.22 5.21 9.40
CA ALA A 86 1.07 5.55 8.59
C ALA A 86 1.10 7.00 8.09
N ILE A 87 0.51 7.20 6.91
CA ILE A 87 0.36 8.49 6.25
C ILE A 87 -1.13 8.80 6.08
N SER A 88 -1.47 10.03 5.67
CA SER A 88 -2.87 10.44 5.47
C SER A 88 -3.62 9.50 4.51
N LYS A 89 -2.94 9.02 3.46
CA LYS A 89 -3.51 8.04 2.51
C LYS A 89 -3.93 6.74 3.19
N THR A 90 -3.22 6.29 4.22
CA THR A 90 -3.58 5.09 5.00
C THR A 90 -4.92 5.28 5.70
N VAL A 91 -5.17 6.45 6.29
CA VAL A 91 -6.45 6.77 6.94
C VAL A 91 -7.59 6.80 5.93
N TYR A 92 -7.41 7.52 4.80
CA TYR A 92 -8.44 7.57 3.74
C TYR A 92 -8.76 6.18 3.17
N ASN A 93 -7.76 5.35 2.90
CA ASN A 93 -7.97 3.99 2.42
C ASN A 93 -8.73 3.13 3.44
N THR A 94 -8.49 3.35 4.73
CA THR A 94 -9.19 2.65 5.82
C THR A 94 -10.66 3.09 5.87
N LEU A 95 -10.93 4.38 5.80
CA LEU A 95 -12.30 4.92 5.74
C LEU A 95 -13.05 4.43 4.49
N ASP A 96 -12.39 4.39 3.35
CA ASP A 96 -12.98 3.87 2.11
C ASP A 96 -13.28 2.37 2.22
N LYS A 97 -12.40 1.59 2.87
CA LYS A 97 -12.67 0.18 3.17
C LYS A 97 -13.88 0.02 4.10
N LEU A 98 -13.99 0.84 5.15
CA LEU A 98 -15.15 0.85 6.05
C LEU A 98 -16.44 1.16 5.29
N LYS A 99 -16.40 2.18 4.42
CA LYS A 99 -17.54 2.56 3.57
C LYS A 99 -17.93 1.44 2.62
N ARG A 100 -16.97 0.81 1.94
CA ARG A 100 -17.23 -0.34 1.04
C ARG A 100 -17.86 -1.51 1.80
N ASN A 101 -17.37 -1.80 3.00
CA ASN A 101 -17.92 -2.86 3.86
C ASN A 101 -19.35 -2.56 4.30
N TYR A 102 -19.67 -1.31 4.64
CA TYR A 102 -21.03 -0.89 4.99
C TYR A 102 -21.99 -0.97 3.79
N LEU A 103 -21.54 -0.49 2.63
CA LEU A 103 -22.37 -0.47 1.42
C LEU A 103 -22.65 -1.87 0.87
N GLN A 104 -21.73 -2.83 1.03
CA GLN A 104 -21.89 -4.21 0.51
C GLN A 104 -22.26 -4.26 -0.98
N GLY A 105 -21.70 -3.33 -1.78
CA GLY A 105 -21.99 -3.21 -3.21
C GLY A 105 -23.21 -2.36 -3.57
N ARG A 106 -24.00 -1.90 -2.60
CA ARG A 106 -25.12 -0.98 -2.81
C ARG A 106 -24.63 0.44 -3.07
N ILE A 107 -25.42 1.20 -3.81
CA ILE A 107 -25.22 2.65 -3.89
C ILE A 107 -25.63 3.31 -2.54
N PRO A 108 -25.02 4.44 -2.15
CA PRO A 108 -25.28 5.07 -0.85
C PRO A 108 -26.75 5.35 -0.56
N ILE A 109 -27.50 5.80 -1.57
CA ILE A 109 -28.93 6.08 -1.41
C ILE A 109 -29.76 4.80 -1.21
N GLN A 110 -29.37 3.68 -1.82
CA GLN A 110 -30.04 2.40 -1.59
C GLN A 110 -29.77 1.90 -0.17
N ALA A 111 -28.51 1.96 0.27
CA ALA A 111 -28.17 1.59 1.65
C ALA A 111 -28.93 2.43 2.68
N LEU A 112 -29.11 3.72 2.40
CA LEU A 112 -29.93 4.62 3.21
C LEU A 112 -31.41 4.20 3.23
N PHE A 113 -32.02 3.95 2.07
CA PHE A 113 -33.41 3.50 2.01
C PHE A 113 -33.64 2.17 2.73
N ASP A 114 -32.73 1.22 2.57
CA ASP A 114 -32.78 -0.06 3.27
C ASP A 114 -32.76 0.17 4.80
N GLU A 115 -31.85 1.02 5.29
CA GLU A 115 -31.73 1.33 6.72
C GLU A 115 -32.97 2.06 7.27
N LEU A 116 -33.56 2.98 6.50
CA LEU A 116 -34.79 3.68 6.89
C LEU A 116 -35.99 2.72 6.95
N LYS A 117 -36.10 1.82 5.98
CA LYS A 117 -37.14 0.79 5.94
C LYS A 117 -36.99 -0.19 7.11
N GLU A 118 -35.78 -0.63 7.43
CA GLU A 118 -35.49 -1.48 8.61
C GLU A 118 -35.88 -0.79 9.93
N LYS A 119 -35.79 0.55 9.99
CA LYS A 119 -36.17 1.36 11.15
C LYS A 119 -37.64 1.78 11.16
N ASN A 120 -38.48 1.24 10.26
CA ASN A 120 -39.90 1.58 10.11
C ASN A 120 -40.16 3.08 9.89
N PHE A 121 -39.24 3.79 9.23
CA PHE A 121 -39.54 5.12 8.69
C PHE A 121 -40.33 4.95 7.40
N GLU A 122 -41.66 4.96 7.51
CA GLU A 122 -42.57 5.00 6.36
C GLU A 122 -42.62 6.42 5.77
N TYR A 123 -42.65 6.50 4.44
CA TYR A 123 -42.90 7.74 3.70
C TYR A 123 -44.27 7.60 3.04
N ASP A 124 -45.20 8.51 3.36
CA ASP A 124 -46.51 8.66 2.70
C ASP A 124 -46.37 9.27 1.28
#